data_AF-A0A6N8XAB4-F1
#
_entry.id   AF-A0A6N8XAB4-F1
#
_cell.length_a   1.000
_cell.length_b   1.000
_cell.length_c   1.000
_cell.angle_alpha   90.00
_cell.angle_beta   90.00
_cell.angle_gamma   90.00
#
_symmetry.space_group_name_H-M   'P 1'
#
loop_
_entity.id
_entity.type
_entity.pdbx_description
1 polymer ?
#
loop_
_entity_poly.entity_id
_entity_poly.type
_entity_poly.pdbx_seq_one_letter_code
_entity_poly.pdbx_strand_id
1 'polypeptide(L)'
;MAKRDAQSSRYQRLLNPRTGGFSMVLENLADRLDAVVDVTIRYPNGAPGFWDFLCGRSPDVAIEIRALPLPKVERDAVNAWVDHLWEEKDARLRP
;
A
#
# COMPACT_ATOMS: atom_id res chain seq x y z
N MET A 1 13.08 -10.64 -0.20
CA MET A 1 12.52 -12.00 -0.37
C MET A 1 12.04 -12.58 0.96
N ALA A 2 12.85 -12.59 2.03
CA ALA A 2 12.50 -13.15 3.35
C ALA A 2 11.08 -12.84 3.91
N LYS A 3 10.61 -11.58 3.83
CA LYS A 3 9.26 -11.23 4.36
C LYS A 3 8.10 -11.76 3.51
N ARG A 4 8.33 -11.99 2.22
CA ARG A 4 7.30 -12.42 1.27
C ARG A 4 7.13 -13.92 1.29
N ASP A 5 8.24 -14.65 1.37
CA ASP A 5 8.29 -16.10 1.52
C ASP A 5 7.64 -16.54 2.84
N ALA A 6 7.77 -15.73 3.90
CA ALA A 6 7.13 -15.98 5.19
C ALA A 6 5.62 -15.70 5.23
N GLN A 7 5.06 -15.02 4.22
CA GLN A 7 3.66 -14.55 4.25
C GLN A 7 2.74 -15.17 3.19
N SER A 8 3.27 -16.06 2.33
CA SER A 8 2.50 -16.71 1.23
C SER A 8 1.53 -15.74 0.56
N SER A 9 2.04 -14.60 0.10
CA SER A 9 1.16 -13.53 -0.37
C SER A 9 0.38 -13.97 -1.60
N ARG A 10 -0.92 -13.65 -1.63
CA ARG A 10 -1.79 -13.91 -2.79
C ARG A 10 -1.53 -12.97 -3.97
N TYR A 11 -0.77 -11.89 -3.74
CA TYR A 11 -0.43 -10.88 -4.75
C TYR A 11 0.93 -11.21 -5.39
N GLN A 12 1.08 -10.93 -6.69
CA GLN A 12 2.30 -11.31 -7.41
C GLN A 12 3.48 -10.40 -7.10
N ARG A 13 3.26 -9.14 -6.73
CA ARG A 13 4.27 -8.10 -6.53
C ARG A 13 4.18 -7.44 -5.16
N LEU A 14 3.02 -7.52 -4.50
CA LEU A 14 2.79 -6.95 -3.17
C LEU A 14 2.89 -7.98 -2.05
N LEU A 15 3.03 -7.49 -0.81
CA LEU A 15 2.78 -8.26 0.40
C LEU A 15 1.28 -8.22 0.73
N ASN A 16 0.81 -9.15 1.57
CA ASN A 16 -0.56 -9.07 2.07
C ASN A 16 -0.77 -7.75 2.82
N PRO A 17 -1.91 -7.06 2.60
CA PRO A 17 -2.21 -5.82 3.29
C PRO A 17 -2.30 -6.08 4.79
N ARG A 18 -1.77 -5.15 5.59
CA ARG A 18 -1.99 -5.13 7.03
C ARG A 18 -3.18 -4.22 7.32
N THR A 19 -4.38 -4.78 7.32
CA THR A 19 -5.64 -4.01 7.40
C THR A 19 -6.03 -3.60 8.81
N GLY A 20 -5.65 -4.36 9.85
CA GLY A 20 -6.19 -4.19 11.21
C GLY A 20 -6.12 -2.77 11.77
N GLY A 21 -4.96 -2.09 11.67
CA GLY A 21 -4.82 -0.71 12.15
C GLY A 21 -5.61 0.29 11.31
N PHE A 22 -5.68 0.07 10.00
CA PHE A 22 -6.44 0.92 9.09
C PHE A 22 -7.95 0.80 9.36
N SER A 23 -8.47 -0.42 9.53
CA SER A 23 -9.87 -0.66 9.87
C SER A 23 -10.24 -0.02 11.21
N MET A 24 -9.37 -0.10 12.22
CA MET A 24 -9.62 0.54 13.51
C MET A 24 -9.72 2.06 13.39
N VAL A 25 -8.85 2.70 12.59
CA VAL A 25 -8.89 4.14 12.35
C VAL A 25 -10.20 4.53 11.66
N LEU A 26 -10.61 3.80 10.62
CA LEU A 26 -11.87 4.06 9.93
C LEU A 26 -13.08 3.85 10.86
N GLU A 27 -13.11 2.76 11.63
CA GLU A 27 -14.20 2.47 12.58
C GLU A 27 -14.40 3.57 13.62
N ASN A 28 -13.33 4.26 14.04
CA ASN A 28 -13.39 5.26 15.13
C ASN A 28 -13.40 6.71 14.66
N LEU A 29 -12.89 7.00 13.45
CA LEU A 29 -12.62 8.37 13.00
C LEU A 29 -13.19 8.69 11.61
N ALA A 30 -13.95 7.80 10.97
CA ALA A 30 -14.47 8.06 9.62
C ALA A 30 -15.35 9.32 9.53
N ASP A 31 -16.03 9.72 10.61
CA ASP A 31 -16.80 10.97 10.70
C ASP A 31 -15.91 12.23 10.72
N ARG A 32 -14.60 12.07 10.92
CA ARG A 32 -13.59 13.14 11.02
C ARG A 32 -12.54 13.09 9.92
N LEU A 33 -12.73 12.21 8.94
CA LEU A 33 -11.81 12.04 7.81
C LEU A 33 -12.50 12.52 6.54
N ASP A 34 -11.74 13.18 5.66
CA ASP A 34 -12.25 13.63 4.36
C ASP A 34 -11.99 12.59 3.26
N ALA A 35 -10.83 11.92 3.33
CA ALA A 35 -10.36 11.00 2.30
C ALA A 35 -9.25 10.07 2.82
N VAL A 36 -9.00 8.98 2.09
CA VAL A 36 -7.80 8.15 2.26
C VAL A 36 -6.75 8.57 1.23
N VAL A 37 -5.56 8.93 1.70
CA VAL A 37 -4.43 9.21 0.79
C VAL A 37 -3.69 7.91 0.50
N ASP A 38 -3.80 7.44 -0.73
CA ASP A 38 -3.04 6.31 -1.24
C ASP A 38 -1.69 6.76 -1.80
N VAL A 39 -0.60 6.30 -1.19
CA VAL A 39 0.78 6.57 -1.64
C VAL A 39 1.44 5.27 -2.04
N THR A 40 1.87 5.18 -3.29
CA THR A 40 2.61 4.05 -3.84
C THR A 40 3.99 4.51 -4.26
N ILE A 41 5.03 3.95 -3.65
CA ILE A 41 6.43 4.24 -3.97
C ILE A 41 7.02 3.03 -4.68
N ARG A 42 7.47 3.22 -5.91
CA ARG A 42 8.13 2.20 -6.72
C ARG A 42 9.60 2.53 -6.90
N TYR A 43 10.43 1.51 -6.70
CA TYR A 43 11.87 1.53 -6.99
C TYR A 43 12.14 0.60 -8.18
N PRO A 44 12.07 1.08 -9.44
CA PRO A 44 12.21 0.25 -10.64
C PRO A 44 13.54 -0.51 -10.69
N ASN A 45 14.60 0.10 -10.16
CA ASN A 45 15.96 -0.44 -10.13
C ASN A 45 16.30 -1.13 -8.79
N GLY A 46 15.29 -1.44 -7.97
CA GLY A 46 15.46 -2.01 -6.64
C GLY A 46 15.53 -0.95 -5.54
N ALA A 47 15.12 -1.33 -4.32
CA ALA A 47 15.14 -0.43 -3.17
C ALA A 47 16.60 -0.14 -2.77
N PRO A 48 17.00 1.14 -2.63
CA PRO A 48 18.36 1.49 -2.23
C PRO A 48 18.65 1.02 -0.79
N GLY A 49 19.92 0.69 -0.53
CA GLY A 49 20.39 0.57 0.85
C GLY A 49 20.26 1.91 1.59
N PHE A 50 20.17 1.87 2.92
CA PHE A 50 20.04 3.09 3.73
C PHE A 50 21.12 4.13 3.42
N TRP A 51 22.38 3.71 3.31
CA TRP A 51 23.49 4.59 2.97
C TRP A 51 23.47 5.09 1.53
N ASP A 52 23.01 4.28 0.57
CA ASP A 52 22.88 4.70 -0.83
C ASP A 52 21.80 5.76 -0.99
N PHE A 53 20.71 5.64 -0.24
CA PHE A 53 19.67 6.67 -0.16
C PHE A 53 20.22 7.99 0.40
N LEU A 54 20.91 7.95 1.55
CA LEU A 54 21.48 9.16 2.17
C LEU A 54 22.55 9.84 1.32
N CYS A 55 23.34 9.08 0.57
CA CYS A 55 24.37 9.62 -0.31
C CYS A 55 23.83 10.12 -1.67
N GLY A 56 22.51 10.13 -1.88
CA GLY A 56 21.92 10.55 -3.16
C GLY A 56 22.22 9.59 -4.32
N ARG A 57 22.69 8.38 -4.02
CA ARG A 57 22.92 7.29 -4.99
C ARG A 57 21.66 6.46 -5.24
N SER A 58 20.49 7.00 -4.86
CA SER A 58 19.23 6.35 -5.13
C SER A 58 18.94 6.40 -6.63
N PRO A 59 18.70 5.26 -7.29
CA PRO A 59 18.19 5.25 -8.65
C PRO A 59 16.77 5.82 -8.70
N ASP A 60 16.23 5.99 -9.92
CA ASP A 60 14.89 6.51 -10.20
C ASP A 60 13.83 6.02 -9.19
N VAL A 61 13.06 6.95 -8.63
CA VAL A 61 11.95 6.66 -7.73
C VAL A 61 10.68 7.18 -8.38
N ALA A 62 9.70 6.29 -8.57
CA ALA A 62 8.38 6.68 -9.03
C ALA A 62 7.42 6.74 -7.85
N ILE A 63 6.88 7.92 -7.58
CA ILE A 63 5.90 8.14 -6.52
C ILE A 63 4.55 8.39 -7.19
N GLU A 64 3.55 7.61 -6.80
CA GLU A 64 2.17 7.82 -7.18
C GLU A 64 1.34 8.14 -5.94
N ILE A 65 0.56 9.23 -6.01
CA ILE A 65 -0.27 9.71 -4.92
C ILE A 65 -1.68 9.91 -5.45
N ARG A 66 -2.68 9.38 -4.73
CA ARG A 66 -4.09 9.53 -5.05
C ARG A 66 -4.89 9.78 -3.78
N ALA A 67 -5.91 10.64 -3.87
CA ALA A 67 -6.92 10.76 -2.83
C ALA A 67 -8.11 9.85 -3.19
N LEU A 68 -8.48 8.96 -2.29
CA LEU A 68 -9.61 8.05 -2.45
C LEU A 68 -10.74 8.47 -1.50
N PRO A 69 -12.01 8.37 -1.92
CA PRO A 69 -13.13 8.57 -1.00
C PRO A 69 -13.08 7.52 0.11
N LEU A 70 -13.63 7.86 1.28
CA LEU A 70 -13.73 6.91 2.38
C LEU A 70 -14.61 5.70 1.99
N PRO A 71 -14.18 4.47 2.31
CA PRO A 71 -15.03 3.31 2.16
C PRO A 71 -16.16 3.31 3.20
N LYS A 72 -17.17 2.44 3.00
CA LYS A 72 -18.16 2.18 4.05
C LYS A 72 -17.49 1.62 5.30
N VAL A 73 -17.90 2.12 6.45
CA VAL A 73 -17.31 1.83 7.78
C VAL A 73 -17.90 0.56 8.39
N GLU A 74 -17.96 -0.50 7.59
CA GLU A 74 -18.35 -1.84 8.03
C GLU A 74 -17.11 -2.73 7.88
N ARG A 75 -16.76 -3.51 8.89
CA ARG A 75 -15.50 -4.27 8.93
C ARG A 75 -15.23 -5.09 7.66
N ASP A 76 -16.26 -5.80 7.18
CA ASP A 76 -16.15 -6.61 5.97
C ASP A 76 -16.04 -5.76 4.71
N ALA A 77 -16.71 -4.61 4.66
CA ALA A 77 -16.62 -3.66 3.57
C ALA A 77 -15.23 -3.00 3.48
N VAL A 78 -14.62 -2.68 4.62
CA VAL A 78 -13.25 -2.13 4.66
C VAL A 78 -12.23 -3.16 4.19
N ASN A 79 -12.33 -4.41 4.65
CA ASN A 79 -11.43 -5.48 4.21
C ASN A 79 -11.55 -5.70 2.70
N ALA A 80 -12.77 -5.81 2.18
CA ALA A 80 -13.01 -5.95 0.74
C ALA A 80 -12.48 -4.75 -0.06
N TRP A 81 -12.61 -3.53 0.48
CA TRP A 81 -12.09 -2.33 -0.16
C TRP A 81 -10.55 -2.30 -0.21
N VAL A 82 -9.87 -2.67 0.88
CA VAL A 82 -8.40 -2.75 0.89
C VAL A 82 -7.92 -3.85 -0.06
N ASP A 83 -8.63 -4.97 -0.08
CA ASP A 83 -8.33 -6.09 -0.96
C ASP A 83 -8.40 -5.67 -2.43
N HIS A 84 -9.47 -4.98 -2.83
CA HIS A 84 -9.61 -4.45 -4.18
C HIS A 84 -8.50 -3.44 -4.52
N LEU A 85 -8.19 -2.51 -3.59
CA LEU A 85 -7.10 -1.54 -3.77
C LEU A 85 -5.75 -2.25 -4.02
N TRP A 86 -5.50 -3.36 -3.33
CA TRP A 86 -4.30 -4.15 -3.51
C TRP A 86 -4.26 -4.88 -4.86
N GLU A 87 -5.38 -5.45 -5.32
CA GLU A 87 -5.47 -6.07 -6.64
C GLU A 87 -5.15 -5.07 -7.75
N GLU A 88 -5.73 -3.86 -7.67
CA GLU A 88 -5.44 -2.81 -8.64
C GLU A 88 -3.97 -2.41 -8.63
N LYS A 89 -3.37 -2.22 -7.44
CA LYS A 89 -1.95 -1.89 -7.33
C LYS A 89 -1.07 -2.99 -7.91
N ASP A 90 -1.37 -4.25 -7.63
CA ASP A 90 -0.61 -5.39 -8.14
C ASP A 90 -0.64 -5.44 -9.68
N ALA A 91 -1.80 -5.12 -10.28
CA ALA A 91 -1.98 -5.03 -11.73
C ALA A 91 -1.21 -3.84 -12.34
N ARG A 92 -1.18 -2.68 -11.66
CA ARG A 92 -0.46 -1.49 -12.14
C ARG A 92 1.06 -1.60 -12.05
N LEU A 93 1.57 -2.49 -11.22
CA LEU A 93 3.00 -2.79 -11.11
C LEU A 93 3.48 -3.78 -12.19
N ARG A 94 2.65 -4.11 -13.18
CA ARG A 94 3.06 -4.84 -14.40
C ARG A 94 4.07 -4.00 -15.21
N PRO A 95 5.06 -4.64 -15.85
CA PRO A 95 6.05 -3.97 -16.69
C PRO A 95 5.42 -3.34 -17.94
#